data_AF-A0A2G1WXI4-F1
#
_entry.id   AF-A0A2G1WXI4-F1
#
_cell.length_a   1.000
_cell.length_b   1.000
_cell.length_c   1.000
_cell.angle_alpha   90.00
_cell.angle_beta   90.00
_cell.angle_gamma   90.00
#
_symmetry.space_group_name_H-M   'P 1'
#
loop_
_entity.id
_entity.type
_entity.pdbx_description
1 polymer ?
#
loop_
_entity_poly.entity_id
_entity_poly.type
_entity_poly.pdbx_seq_one_letter_code
_entity_poly.pdbx_strand_id
1 'polypeptide(L)' 'MPGRDEETGRYTGQYPTDDFLNAIDEEGGMAGTGEIADHVGCAHDTAYKRLQELEKEGMISSRKMGNTLLWERSRTKEN' A
#
# COMPACT_ATOMS: atom_id res chain seq x y z
N MET A 1 8.61 2.21 -27.48
CA MET A 1 9.28 1.50 -26.37
C MET A 1 8.86 2.16 -25.06
N PRO A 2 8.50 1.45 -23.97
CA PRO A 2 7.88 0.12 -23.79
C PRO A 2 6.42 0.22 -23.26
N GLY A 3 5.82 -0.93 -22.99
CA GLY A 3 4.38 -1.22 -22.89
C GLY A 3 3.59 -0.49 -21.81
N ARG A 4 2.42 0.00 -22.22
CA ARG A 4 1.35 0.49 -21.35
C ARG A 4 0.26 -0.56 -21.40
N ASP A 5 0.04 -1.29 -20.31
CA ASP A 5 -1.05 -2.25 -20.20
C ASP A 5 -2.40 -1.52 -20.28
N GLU A 6 -3.12 -1.75 -21.39
CA GLU A 6 -4.36 -1.06 -21.75
C GLU A 6 -5.62 -1.72 -21.14
N GLU A 7 -5.48 -2.68 -20.23
CA GLU A 7 -6.61 -3.46 -19.70
C GLU A 7 -7.22 -2.86 -18.42
N THR A 8 -6.46 -2.11 -17.63
CA THR A 8 -6.97 -1.49 -16.41
C THR A 8 -6.71 0.00 -16.46
N GLY A 9 -7.72 0.80 -16.81
CA GLY A 9 -7.69 2.27 -16.73
C GLY A 9 -7.56 2.84 -15.32
N ARG A 10 -6.76 2.21 -14.44
CA ARG A 10 -6.53 2.61 -13.06
C ARG A 10 -5.09 3.11 -12.89
N TYR A 11 -4.86 4.41 -13.17
CA TYR A 11 -3.82 5.22 -12.52
C TYR A 11 -2.50 4.50 -12.14
N THR A 12 -1.87 3.77 -13.07
CA THR A 12 -0.58 3.08 -12.86
C THR A 12 0.60 3.90 -13.42
N GLY A 13 0.54 5.22 -13.25
CA GLY A 13 1.53 6.12 -13.87
C GLY A 13 2.64 6.62 -12.96
N GLN A 14 2.51 6.52 -11.63
CA GLN A 14 3.46 7.19 -10.74
C GLN A 14 3.83 6.43 -9.45
N TYR A 15 2.96 5.56 -8.93
CA TYR A 15 3.24 4.77 -7.74
C TYR A 15 2.61 3.38 -7.89
N PRO A 16 3.38 2.33 -8.22
CA PRO A 16 2.85 0.98 -8.30
C PRO A 16 2.48 0.48 -6.90
N THR A 17 1.50 -0.42 -6.84
CA THR A 17 1.09 -1.09 -5.59
C THR A 17 2.27 -1.75 -4.87
N ASP A 18 3.23 -2.25 -5.64
CA ASP A 18 4.41 -2.94 -5.12
C ASP A 18 5.26 -2.03 -4.19
N ASP A 19 5.39 -0.73 -4.52
CA ASP A 19 6.08 0.25 -3.65
C ASP A 19 5.41 0.37 -2.27
N PHE A 20 4.07 0.33 -2.22
CA PHE A 20 3.34 0.36 -0.95
C PHE A 20 3.54 -0.94 -0.15
N LEU A 21 3.59 -2.08 -0.82
CA LEU A 21 3.83 -3.38 -0.18
C LEU A 21 5.27 -3.51 0.30
N ASN A 22 6.23 -3.01 -0.47
CA ASN A 22 7.65 -2.97 -0.12
C ASN A 22 7.88 -2.08 1.10
N ALA A 23 7.25 -0.90 1.15
CA ALA A 23 7.30 -0.03 2.32
C ALA A 23 6.82 -0.75 3.60
N ILE A 24 5.75 -1.54 3.51
CA ILE A 24 5.27 -2.32 4.65
C ILE A 24 6.27 -3.41 5.07
N ASP A 25 6.93 -4.06 4.10
CA ASP A 25 7.91 -5.12 4.35
C ASP A 25 9.20 -4.57 5.00
N GLU A 26 9.70 -3.45 4.48
CA GLU A 26 10.89 -2.74 4.98
C GLU A 26 10.73 -2.26 6.43
N GLU A 27 9.52 -1.85 6.80
CA GLU A 27 9.17 -1.43 8.17
C GLU A 27 8.94 -2.63 9.13
N GLY A 28 9.15 -3.87 8.67
CA GLY A 28 9.03 -5.08 9.49
C GLY A 28 7.68 -5.79 9.38
N GLY A 29 6.96 -5.59 8.28
CA GLY A 29 5.70 -6.26 7.96
C GLY A 29 4.43 -5.52 8.42
N MET A 30 4.58 -4.39 9.11
CA MET A 30 3.50 -3.48 9.48
C MET A 30 4.01 -2.04 9.44
N ALA A 31 3.30 -1.15 8.74
CA ALA A 31 3.71 0.25 8.62
C ALA A 31 2.55 1.21 8.79
N GLY A 32 2.84 2.41 9.29
CA GLY A 32 1.86 3.50 9.34
C GLY A 32 1.69 4.16 7.97
N THR A 33 0.52 4.75 7.70
CA THR A 33 0.29 5.52 6.47
C THR A 33 1.37 6.58 6.21
N GLY A 34 1.90 7.20 7.27
CA GLY A 34 2.96 8.21 7.17
C GLY A 34 4.29 7.65 6.71
N GLU A 35 4.72 6.52 7.26
CA GLU A 35 6.01 5.89 6.91
C GLU A 35 5.94 5.32 5.50
N ILE A 36 4.81 4.73 5.12
CA ILE A 36 4.56 4.30 3.74
C ILE A 36 4.59 5.49 2.78
N ALA A 37 3.98 6.62 3.15
CA ALA A 37 3.99 7.81 2.32
C ALA A 37 5.41 8.36 2.11
N ASP A 38 6.23 8.37 3.17
CA ASP A 38 7.63 8.82 3.12
C ASP A 38 8.49 7.88 2.26
N HIS A 39 8.35 6.56 2.47
CA HIS A 39 9.07 5.54 1.71
C HIS A 39 8.76 5.59 0.21
N VAL A 40 7.48 5.71 -0.13
CA VAL A 40 7.01 5.82 -1.53
C VAL A 40 7.27 7.22 -2.10
N GLY A 41 7.55 8.22 -1.26
CA GLY A 41 7.73 9.61 -1.67
C GLY A 41 6.45 10.29 -2.13
N CYS A 42 5.29 9.90 -1.57
CA CYS A 42 3.99 10.43 -1.94
C CYS A 42 3.32 11.20 -0.78
N ALA A 43 2.28 11.99 -1.09
CA ALA A 43 1.53 12.69 -0.05
C ALA A 43 0.76 11.70 0.84
N HIS A 44 0.65 12.01 2.15
CA HIS A 44 -0.05 11.18 3.13
C HIS A 44 -1.48 10.83 2.70
N ASP A 45 -2.26 11.80 2.20
CA ASP A 45 -3.61 11.57 1.69
C ASP A 45 -3.65 10.62 0.49
N THR A 46 -2.63 10.68 -0.38
CA THR A 46 -2.50 9.79 -1.54
C THR A 46 -2.20 8.37 -1.08
N ALA A 47 -1.26 8.22 -0.14
CA ALA A 47 -0.96 6.93 0.46
C ALA A 47 -2.19 6.34 1.14
N TYR A 48 -2.90 7.12 1.95
CA TYR A 48 -4.10 6.68 2.62
C TYR A 48 -5.17 6.16 1.65
N LYS A 49 -5.46 6.93 0.58
CA LYS A 49 -6.44 6.51 -0.44
C LYS A 49 -6.01 5.22 -1.13
N ARG A 50 -4.74 5.08 -1.49
CA ARG A 50 -4.23 3.86 -2.13
C ARG A 50 -4.29 2.67 -1.19
N LEU A 51 -3.85 2.80 0.05
CA LEU A 51 -3.91 1.73 1.04
C LEU A 51 -5.36 1.27 1.29
N GLN A 52 -6.32 2.19 1.33
CA GLN A 52 -7.74 1.83 1.40
C GLN A 52 -8.24 1.06 0.17
N GLU A 53 -7.73 1.37 -1.04
CA GLU A 53 -8.04 0.58 -2.23
C GLU A 53 -7.42 -0.82 -2.15
N LEU A 54 -6.16 -0.93 -1.71
CA LEU A 54 -5.48 -2.22 -1.54
C LEU A 54 -6.15 -3.12 -0.50
N GLU A 55 -6.66 -2.53 0.57
CA GLU A 55 -7.46 -3.24 1.58
C GLU A 55 -8.77 -3.76 0.99
N LYS A 56 -9.47 -2.94 0.17
CA LYS A 56 -10.68 -3.38 -0.54
C LYS A 56 -10.40 -4.50 -1.54
N GLU A 57 -9.22 -4.50 -2.14
CA GLU A 57 -8.75 -5.56 -3.04
C GLU A 57 -8.27 -6.81 -2.27
N GLY A 58 -8.18 -6.74 -0.93
CA GLY A 58 -7.78 -7.84 -0.07
C GLY A 58 -6.28 -8.10 -0.04
N MET A 59 -5.46 -7.16 -0.50
CA MET A 59 -3.99 -7.26 -0.56
C MET A 59 -3.31 -6.91 0.78
N ILE A 60 -3.94 -6.03 1.55
CA ILE A 60 -3.49 -5.60 2.88
C ILE A 60 -4.67 -5.56 3.84
N SER A 61 -4.39 -5.37 5.12
CA SER A 61 -5.41 -5.13 6.14
C SER A 61 -5.01 -3.92 6.97
N SER A 62 -6.00 -3.09 7.30
CA SER A 62 -5.80 -1.99 8.23
C SER A 62 -6.07 -2.43 9.66
N ARG A 63 -5.27 -1.91 10.58
CA ARG A 63 -5.42 -2.13 12.02
C ARG A 63 -5.18 -0.83 12.76
N LYS A 64 -6.20 -0.36 13.46
CA LYS A 64 -6.06 0.82 14.31
C LYS A 64 -5.32 0.45 15.60
N MET A 65 -4.11 1.00 15.78
CA MET A 65 -3.31 0.88 17.00
C MET A 65 -3.19 2.26 17.66
N GLY A 66 -3.98 2.47 18.70
CA GLY A 66 -4.07 3.76 19.38
C GLY A 66 -4.61 4.86 18.47
N ASN A 67 -3.76 5.85 18.17
CA ASN A 67 -4.08 6.99 17.30
C ASN A 67 -3.53 6.84 15.87
N THR A 68 -2.88 5.72 15.56
CA THR A 68 -2.25 5.46 14.26
C THR A 68 -2.95 4.28 13.58
N LEU A 69 -3.13 4.37 12.27
CA LEU A 69 -3.56 3.24 11.45
C LEU A 69 -2.30 2.51 10.96
N LEU A 70 -2.15 1.26 11.36
CA LEU A 70 -1.14 0.36 10.81
C LEU A 70 -1.73 -0.44 9.66
N TRP A 71 -0.90 -0.68 8.66
CA TRP A 71 -1.21 -1.49 7.51
C TRP A 71 -0.29 -2.69 7.51
N GLU A 72 -0.87 -3.87 7.42
CA GLU A 72 -0.15 -5.13 7.39
C GLU A 72 -0.52 -5.89 6.12
N ARG A 73 0.43 -6.62 5.53
CA ARG A 73 0.09 -7.50 4.39
C ARG A 73 -0.94 -8.52 4.84
N SER A 74 -1.94 -8.78 4.01
CA SER A 74 -2.87 -9.89 4.22
C SER A 74 -2.16 -11.22 3.93
N ARG A 75 -1.13 -11.54 4.72
CA ARG A 75 -0.58 -12.90 4.72
C ARG A 75 -1.66 -13.79 5.30
N THR A 76 -2.46 -14.39 4.43
CA THR A 76 -3.17 -15.63 4.71
C THR A 76 -2.15 -16.56 5.33
N LYS A 77 -2.28 -16.78 6.64
CA LYS A 77 -1.49 -17.77 7.35
C LYS A 77 -1.85 -19.12 6.76
N GLU A 78 -0.98 -19.66 5.90
CA GLU A 78 -0.95 -21.10 5.70
C GLU A 78 -0.43 -21.74 6.99
N ASN A 79 -1.16 -22.77 7.38
CA ASN A 79 -1.22 -23.43 8.68
C ASN A 79 -0.04 -24.36 8.93
#